data_AF-K1HEU5-F1
#
_entry.id   AF-K1HEU5-F1
#
_cell.length_a   1.000
_cell.length_b   1.000
_cell.length_c   1.000
_cell.angle_alpha   90.00
_cell.angle_beta   90.00
_cell.angle_gamma   90.00
#
_symmetry.space_group_name_H-M   'P 1'
#
loop_
_entity.id
_entity.type
_entity.pdbx_description
1 polymer ?
#
loop_
_entity_poly.entity_id
_entity_poly.type
_entity_poly.pdbx_seq_one_letter_code
_entity_poly.pdbx_strand_id
1 'polypeptide(L)'
;YGSWYTKVSKNSEVEARVDLAIKKWWVDSNGEIKIRGLEAEKSILDTMYYIEFPEGIPKYKGPVGYQGGPFLGGLNQEQYFIPNSKSFGKVIKSYPVK
;
A
#
# COMPACT_ATOMS: atom_id res chain seq x y z
N TYR A 1 -5.06 7.46 -4.49
CA TYR A 1 -3.89 6.59 -4.25
C TYR A 1 -2.93 7.25 -3.25
N GLY A 2 -2.11 6.46 -2.56
CA GLY A 2 -1.18 6.88 -1.50
C GLY A 2 0.24 7.18 -2.02
N SER A 3 1.26 7.08 -1.16
CA SER A 3 2.67 7.39 -1.50
C SER A 3 3.58 6.16 -1.66
N TRP A 4 3.04 4.96 -1.44
CA TRP A 4 3.77 3.70 -1.55
C TRP A 4 3.34 2.93 -2.78
N TYR A 5 4.32 2.40 -3.52
CA TYR A 5 4.13 1.76 -4.82
C TYR A 5 4.98 0.50 -4.95
N THR A 6 4.54 -0.44 -5.78
CA THR A 6 5.34 -1.59 -6.20
C THR A 6 5.22 -1.78 -7.70
N LYS A 7 6.22 -2.42 -8.30
CA LYS A 7 6.21 -2.82 -9.71
C LYS A 7 5.54 -4.18 -9.92
N VAL A 8 5.35 -4.95 -8.85
CA VAL A 8 4.76 -6.30 -8.90
C VAL A 8 3.28 -6.20 -8.60
N SER A 9 2.43 -6.58 -9.56
CA SER A 9 0.99 -6.65 -9.35
C SER A 9 0.62 -7.73 -8.33
N LYS A 10 -0.39 -7.47 -7.52
CA LYS A 10 -1.00 -8.43 -6.59
C LYS A 10 -2.41 -8.76 -7.05
N ASN A 11 -2.77 -10.04 -7.02
CA ASN A 11 -4.00 -10.54 -7.62
C ASN A 11 -5.16 -10.64 -6.62
N SER A 12 -4.87 -10.52 -5.32
CA SER A 12 -5.87 -10.58 -4.25
C SER A 12 -5.55 -9.62 -3.10
N GLU A 13 -6.58 -9.30 -2.29
CA GLU A 13 -6.41 -8.49 -1.08
C GLU A 13 -5.41 -9.16 -0.12
N VAL A 14 -5.53 -10.47 0.06
CA VAL A 14 -4.70 -11.24 0.99
C VAL A 14 -3.23 -11.16 0.60
N GLU A 15 -2.92 -11.42 -0.67
CA GLU A 15 -1.55 -11.35 -1.20
C GLU A 15 -0.96 -9.95 -1.01
N ALA A 16 -1.73 -8.90 -1.35
CA ALA A 16 -1.28 -7.53 -1.18
C ALA A 16 -1.00 -7.18 0.29
N ARG A 17 -1.84 -7.65 1.23
CA ARG A 17 -1.61 -7.39 2.66
C ARG A 17 -0.39 -8.10 3.20
N VAL A 18 -0.19 -9.37 2.84
CA VAL A 18 0.95 -10.17 3.32
C VAL A 18 2.26 -9.64 2.74
N ASP A 19 2.32 -9.48 1.43
CA ASP A 19 3.57 -9.17 0.72
C ASP A 19 3.97 -7.70 0.80
N LEU A 20 2.99 -6.79 0.83
CA LEU A 20 3.23 -5.34 0.89
C LEU A 20 3.05 -4.79 2.31
N ALA A 21 2.86 -5.67 3.30
CA ALA A 21 2.68 -5.36 4.70
C ALA A 21 1.57 -4.31 4.97
N ILE A 22 0.49 -4.34 4.18
CA ILE A 22 -0.62 -3.38 4.29
C ILE A 22 -1.56 -3.81 5.43
N LYS A 23 -1.58 -3.02 6.51
CA LYS A 23 -2.44 -3.30 7.66
C LYS A 23 -3.93 -3.33 7.29
N LYS A 24 -4.65 -4.28 7.89
CA LYS A 24 -6.10 -4.48 7.68
C LYS A 24 -6.94 -3.36 8.27
N TRP A 25 -6.48 -2.74 9.34
CA TRP A 25 -7.23 -1.76 10.10
C TRP A 25 -6.56 -0.39 10.06
N TRP A 26 -7.35 0.66 10.10
CA TRP A 26 -6.84 2.00 10.33
C TRP A 26 -6.34 2.13 11.76
N VAL A 27 -5.25 2.87 11.91
CA VAL A 27 -4.71 3.24 13.23
C VAL A 27 -4.85 4.74 13.45
N ASP A 28 -5.04 5.14 14.70
CA ASP A 28 -5.02 6.53 15.11
C ASP A 28 -3.59 7.07 15.28
N SER A 29 -3.47 8.32 15.74
CA SER A 29 -2.16 8.94 15.99
C SER A 29 -1.38 8.29 17.14
N ASN A 30 -2.05 7.55 18.01
CA ASN A 30 -1.42 6.80 19.12
C ASN A 30 -1.00 5.39 18.68
N GLY A 31 -1.31 5.00 17.44
CA GLY A 31 -1.02 3.67 16.90
C GLY A 31 -2.06 2.61 17.28
N GLU A 32 -3.18 3.00 17.88
CA GLU A 32 -4.27 2.11 18.25
C GLU A 32 -5.20 1.88 17.07
N ILE A 33 -5.80 0.68 16.99
CA ILE A 33 -6.80 0.38 15.95
C ILE A 33 -8.00 1.30 16.15
N LYS A 34 -8.40 2.00 15.09
CA LYS A 34 -9.63 2.79 15.10
C LYS A 34 -10.84 1.87 15.19
N ILE A 35 -11.70 2.14 16.16
CA ILE A 35 -12.95 1.39 16.40
C ILE A 35 -14.12 2.36 16.23
N ARG A 36 -15.16 1.93 15.49
CA ARG A 36 -16.44 2.62 15.39
C ARG A 36 -17.54 1.73 15.97
N GLY A 37 -17.99 2.02 17.18
CA GLY A 37 -18.91 1.14 17.91
C GLY A 37 -18.22 -0.14 18.35
N LEU A 38 -18.71 -1.29 17.88
CA LEU A 38 -18.11 -2.62 18.15
C LEU A 38 -17.22 -3.13 17.00
N GLU A 39 -17.08 -2.35 15.92
CA GLU A 39 -16.34 -2.78 14.73
C GLU A 39 -15.04 -2.00 14.55
N ALA A 40 -13.95 -2.72 14.25
CA ALA A 40 -12.70 -2.10 13.83
C ALA A 40 -12.84 -1.50 12.42
N GLU A 41 -12.36 -0.28 12.25
CA GLU A 41 -12.38 0.41 10.96
C GLU A 41 -11.38 -0.26 10.01
N LYS A 42 -11.90 -0.92 8.97
CA LYS A 42 -11.09 -1.66 8.00
C LYS A 42 -10.58 -0.72 6.91
N SER A 43 -9.32 -0.88 6.52
CA SER A 43 -8.77 -0.27 5.31
C SER A 43 -9.27 -1.06 4.10
N ILE A 44 -10.13 -0.47 3.28
CA ILE A 44 -10.60 -1.08 2.03
C ILE A 44 -9.43 -1.20 1.04
N LEU A 45 -9.26 -2.39 0.45
CA LEU A 45 -8.22 -2.67 -0.55
C LEU A 45 -8.84 -3.52 -1.66
N ASP A 46 -9.63 -2.87 -2.51
CA ASP A 46 -10.47 -3.50 -3.54
C ASP A 46 -10.02 -3.19 -4.98
N THR A 47 -9.06 -2.26 -5.15
CA THR A 47 -8.69 -1.74 -6.46
C THR A 47 -7.18 -1.56 -6.57
N MET A 48 -6.60 -2.12 -7.63
CA MET A 48 -5.21 -1.90 -8.02
C MET A 48 -5.15 -0.77 -9.04
N TYR A 49 -4.32 0.23 -8.79
CA TYR A 49 -4.09 1.36 -9.70
C TYR A 49 -2.69 1.30 -10.30
N TYR A 50 -2.60 1.38 -11.62
CA TYR A 50 -1.35 1.62 -12.33
C TYR A 50 -1.19 3.11 -12.54
N ILE A 51 -0.07 3.65 -12.09
CA ILE A 51 0.20 5.08 -12.07
C ILE A 51 1.49 5.33 -12.81
N GLU A 52 1.43 6.24 -13.77
CA GLU A 52 2.58 6.75 -14.48
C GLU A 52 3.10 8.01 -13.77
N PHE A 53 4.42 8.12 -13.67
CA PHE A 53 5.11 9.25 -13.07
C PHE A 53 6.14 9.80 -14.06
N PRO A 54 6.34 11.13 -14.14
CA PRO A 54 7.41 11.70 -14.94
C PRO A 54 8.79 11.32 -14.38
N GLU A 55 9.80 11.37 -15.23
CA GLU A 55 11.19 11.19 -14.82
C GLU A 55 11.68 12.34 -13.92
N GLY A 56 12.74 12.09 -13.15
CA GLY A 56 13.37 13.11 -12.31
C GLY A 56 12.64 13.44 -10.99
N ILE A 57 11.50 12.82 -10.68
CA ILE A 57 10.82 13.04 -9.39
C ILE A 57 11.56 12.37 -8.23
N PRO A 58 11.44 12.90 -6.99
CA PRO A 58 11.93 12.23 -5.79
C PRO A 58 11.29 10.85 -5.61
N LYS A 59 12.11 9.82 -5.47
CA LYS A 59 11.66 8.45 -5.17
C LYS A 59 12.70 7.72 -4.35
N TYR A 60 12.24 6.93 -3.38
CA TYR A 60 13.09 6.13 -2.50
C TYR A 60 12.74 4.67 -2.68
N LYS A 61 13.74 3.85 -2.97
CA LYS A 61 13.59 2.43 -3.26
C LYS A 61 14.08 1.61 -2.07
N GLY A 62 13.34 0.59 -1.68
CA GLY A 62 13.76 -0.32 -0.62
C GLY A 62 12.91 -1.57 -0.50
N PRO A 63 13.31 -2.52 0.35
CA PRO A 63 12.50 -3.69 0.65
C PRO A 63 11.25 -3.29 1.45
N VAL A 64 10.17 -4.06 1.31
CA VAL A 64 9.01 -3.96 2.21
C VAL A 64 9.43 -4.49 3.58
N GLY A 65 9.30 -3.66 4.63
CA GLY A 65 9.62 -4.05 6.00
C GLY A 65 8.54 -4.89 6.65
N TYR A 66 8.94 -5.78 7.56
CA TYR A 66 8.01 -6.55 8.39
C TYR A 66 7.19 -5.64 9.32
N GLN A 67 5.87 -5.89 9.41
CA GLN A 67 4.93 -5.08 10.21
C GLN A 67 4.22 -5.86 11.33
N GLY A 68 4.66 -7.11 11.59
CA GLY A 68 4.07 -7.98 12.60
C GLY A 68 3.01 -8.94 12.06
N GLY A 69 2.81 -10.08 12.73
CA GLY A 69 1.78 -11.06 12.37
C GLY A 69 1.87 -11.52 10.91
N PRO A 70 0.76 -11.51 10.14
CA PRO A 70 0.74 -11.95 8.75
C PRO A 70 1.27 -10.90 7.76
N PHE A 71 1.64 -9.70 8.20
CA PHE A 71 2.12 -8.61 7.34
C PHE A 71 3.63 -8.73 7.15
N LEU A 72 4.03 -9.76 6.40
CA LEU A 72 5.41 -10.25 6.35
C LEU A 72 6.38 -9.28 5.66
N GLY A 73 5.99 -8.71 4.52
CA GLY A 73 6.96 -8.01 3.67
C GLY A 73 8.11 -8.94 3.24
N GLY A 74 9.30 -8.36 2.99
CA GLY A 74 10.54 -9.12 2.79
C GLY A 74 11.46 -8.59 1.69
N LEU A 75 12.71 -9.07 1.68
CA LEU A 75 13.76 -8.63 0.75
C LEU A 75 13.41 -8.84 -0.73
N ASN A 76 12.58 -9.84 -1.03
CA ASN A 76 12.12 -10.12 -2.39
C ASN A 76 10.96 -9.21 -2.83
N GLN A 77 10.34 -8.49 -1.89
CA GLN A 77 9.28 -7.52 -2.17
C GLN A 77 9.87 -6.12 -2.16
N GLU A 78 9.96 -5.52 -3.33
CA GLU A 78 10.49 -4.18 -3.54
C GLU A 78 9.35 -3.16 -3.56
N GLN A 79 9.56 -2.02 -2.90
CA GLN A 79 8.65 -0.89 -2.92
C GLN A 79 9.35 0.44 -3.16
N TYR A 80 8.56 1.41 -3.60
CA TYR A 80 8.95 2.78 -3.87
C TYR A 80 8.10 3.71 -3.00
N PHE A 81 8.76 4.59 -2.26
CA PHE A 81 8.13 5.74 -1.64
C PHE A 81 8.29 6.95 -2.53
N ILE A 82 7.18 7.57 -2.92
CA ILE A 82 7.16 8.82 -3.68
C ILE A 82 6.42 9.86 -2.83
N PRO A 83 7.14 10.83 -2.20
CA PRO A 83 6.51 11.89 -1.43
C PRO A 83 5.65 12.77 -2.35
N ASN A 84 4.50 13.22 -1.87
CA ASN A 84 3.57 14.07 -2.62
C ASN A 84 3.18 13.51 -4.01
N SER A 85 3.12 12.17 -4.14
CA SER A 85 2.89 11.47 -5.40
C SER A 85 1.69 11.97 -6.20
N LYS A 86 0.62 12.42 -5.55
CA LYS A 86 -0.57 12.99 -6.19
C LYS A 86 -0.29 14.22 -7.07
N SER A 87 0.78 14.97 -6.77
CA SER A 87 1.19 16.14 -7.54
C SER A 87 1.86 15.78 -8.88
N PHE A 88 2.28 14.52 -9.05
CA PHE A 88 3.05 14.07 -10.20
C PHE A 88 2.39 12.91 -10.97
N GLY A 89 1.61 12.08 -10.28
CA GLY A 89 1.12 10.82 -10.81
C GLY A 89 -0.13 10.96 -11.67
N LYS A 90 -0.18 10.17 -12.74
CA LYS A 90 -1.37 10.00 -13.58
C LYS A 90 -1.82 8.54 -13.53
N VAL A 91 -3.06 8.29 -13.11
CA VAL A 91 -3.65 6.95 -13.19
C VAL A 91 -3.88 6.61 -14.67
N ILE A 92 -3.41 5.45 -15.11
CA ILE A 92 -3.49 5.02 -16.51
C ILE A 92 -4.35 3.77 -16.73
N LYS A 93 -4.94 3.20 -15.66
CA LYS A 93 -4.92 1.77 -15.34
C LYS A 93 -5.60 1.50 -14.00
N SER A 94 -6.76 0.83 -13.95
CA SER A 94 -7.28 0.27 -12.70
C SER A 94 -7.95 -1.09 -12.89
N TYR A 95 -7.87 -1.96 -11.88
CA TYR A 95 -8.55 -3.26 -11.85
C TYR A 95 -9.10 -3.55 -10.46
N PRO A 96 -10.25 -4.24 -10.35
CA PRO A 96 -10.70 -4.77 -9.08
C PRO A 96 -9.73 -5.88 -8.61
N VAL A 97 -9.47 -5.90 -7.32
CA VAL A 97 -8.72 -6.94 -6.62
C VAL A 97 -9.72 -7.97 -6.10
N LYS A 98 -9.39 -9.26 -6.26
CA LYS A 98 -10.22 -10.37 -5.80
C LYS A 98 -10.11 -10.62 -4.30
#